data_AF-A0A934QNS4-F1
#
_entry.id   AF-A0A934QNS4-F1
#
_cell.length_a   1.000
_cell.length_b   1.000
_cell.length_c   1.000
_cell.angle_alpha   90.00
_cell.angle_beta   90.00
_cell.angle_gamma   90.00
#
_symmetry.space_group_name_H-M   'P 1'
#
loop_
_entity.id
_entity.type
_entity.pdbx_description
1 polymer ?
#
loop_
_entity_poly.entity_id
_entity_poly.type
_entity_poly.pdbx_seq_one_letter_code
_entity_poly.pdbx_strand_id
1 'polypeptide(L)'
;MPVPDARGARGRARRTGLAALLLGVGLLALAVPITGAALSRLPGDAVLRDLRADKAVGVRALNRLIDSRQMAGRWREDPRDLGDLVLAYLLLAERPAGDPAHLLAAEQTVTAALRAAPADPYGWTRLALVRWQLGRPAESIRAALNAACTTGPNSTRLKAIQQALRAKFPAAPDG
;
A
#
# COMPACT_ATOMS: atom_id res chain seq x y z
N MET A 1 -1.32 -40.98 -55.58
CA MET A 1 -1.08 -39.75 -54.77
C MET A 1 -2.20 -39.60 -53.76
N PRO A 2 -1.95 -39.69 -52.44
CA PRO A 2 -2.98 -39.45 -51.43
C PRO A 2 -3.33 -37.96 -51.35
N VAL A 3 -4.62 -37.64 -51.45
CA VAL A 3 -5.14 -36.28 -51.31
C VAL A 3 -5.07 -35.89 -49.83
N PRO A 4 -4.40 -34.78 -49.43
CA PRO A 4 -4.34 -34.38 -48.04
C PRO A 4 -5.73 -34.04 -47.52
N ASP A 5 -6.09 -34.67 -46.40
CA ASP A 5 -7.42 -34.63 -45.80
C ASP A 5 -7.73 -33.23 -45.23
N ALA A 6 -8.32 -32.38 -46.08
CA ALA A 6 -8.59 -30.96 -45.79
C ALA A 6 -9.53 -30.75 -44.59
N ARG A 7 -10.28 -31.78 -44.18
CA ARG A 7 -11.19 -31.74 -43.02
C ARG A 7 -10.43 -31.68 -41.69
N GLY A 8 -9.32 -32.42 -41.56
CA GLY A 8 -8.46 -32.39 -40.38
C GLY A 8 -7.71 -31.08 -40.18
N ALA A 9 -7.36 -30.40 -41.28
CA ALA A 9 -6.73 -29.08 -41.25
C ALA A 9 -7.69 -27.98 -40.77
N ARG A 10 -8.95 -27.97 -41.25
CA ARG A 10 -9.98 -27.00 -40.82
C ARG A 10 -10.38 -27.16 -39.36
N GLY A 11 -10.45 -28.40 -38.87
CA GLY A 11 -10.73 -28.69 -37.45
C GLY A 11 -9.62 -28.20 -36.51
N ARG A 12 -8.35 -28.38 -36.90
CA ARG A 12 -7.19 -27.86 -36.14
C ARG A 12 -7.10 -26.34 -36.18
N ALA A 13 -7.37 -25.71 -37.33
CA ALA A 13 -7.40 -24.25 -37.47
C ALA A 13 -8.50 -23.58 -36.62
N ARG A 14 -9.70 -24.19 -36.54
CA ARG A 14 -10.78 -23.69 -35.68
C ARG A 14 -10.46 -23.84 -34.19
N ARG A 15 -9.86 -24.97 -33.78
CA ARG A 15 -9.45 -25.21 -32.39
C ARG A 15 -8.33 -24.26 -31.93
N THR A 16 -7.35 -24.02 -32.80
CA THR A 16 -6.27 -23.05 -32.53
C THR A 16 -6.78 -21.61 -32.48
N GLY A 17 -7.70 -21.23 -33.38
CA GLY A 17 -8.37 -19.93 -33.33
C GLY A 17 -9.18 -19.70 -32.05
N LEU A 18 -9.94 -20.71 -31.61
CA LEU A 18 -10.68 -20.65 -30.34
C LEU A 18 -9.74 -20.57 -29.13
N ALA A 19 -8.66 -21.36 -29.10
CA ALA A 19 -7.67 -21.31 -28.02
C ALA A 19 -6.96 -19.95 -27.96
N ALA A 20 -6.61 -19.36 -29.11
CA ALA A 20 -6.01 -18.03 -29.18
C ALA A 20 -6.98 -16.94 -28.70
N LEU A 21 -8.27 -17.04 -29.06
CA LEU A 21 -9.29 -16.11 -28.58
C LEU A 21 -9.46 -16.20 -27.05
N LEU A 22 -9.59 -17.41 -26.51
CA LEU A 22 -9.74 -17.63 -25.07
C LEU A 22 -8.52 -17.13 -24.30
N LEU A 23 -7.31 -17.37 -24.82
CA LEU A 23 -6.08 -16.84 -24.26
C LEU A 23 -6.08 -15.30 -24.31
N GLY A 24 -6.46 -14.70 -25.42
CA GLY A 24 -6.55 -13.24 -25.58
C GLY A 24 -7.54 -12.60 -24.60
N VAL A 25 -8.73 -13.18 -24.45
CA VAL A 25 -9.73 -12.72 -23.47
C VAL A 25 -9.20 -12.91 -22.04
N GLY A 26 -8.56 -14.04 -21.74
CA GLY A 26 -7.94 -14.28 -20.44
C GLY A 26 -6.86 -13.24 -20.10
N LEU A 27 -5.99 -12.91 -21.06
CA LEU A 27 -4.97 -11.88 -20.87
C LEU A 27 -5.58 -10.49 -20.65
N LEU A 28 -6.63 -10.13 -21.41
CA LEU A 28 -7.35 -8.88 -21.20
C LEU A 28 -8.00 -8.81 -19.81
N ALA A 29 -8.62 -9.91 -19.36
CA ALA A 29 -9.22 -9.99 -18.04
C ALA A 29 -8.19 -9.75 -16.91
N LEU A 30 -6.94 -10.22 -17.07
CA LEU A 30 -5.86 -9.93 -16.13
C LEU A 30 -5.30 -8.50 -16.26
N ALA A 31 -5.28 -7.92 -17.47
CA ALA A 31 -4.68 -6.62 -17.73
C ALA A 31 -5.54 -5.44 -17.23
N VAL A 32 -6.86 -5.59 -17.26
CA VAL A 32 -7.82 -4.55 -16.86
C VAL A 32 -7.60 -4.05 -15.41
N PRO A 33 -7.55 -4.90 -14.37
CA PRO A 33 -7.35 -4.42 -12.99
C PRO A 33 -5.99 -3.74 -12.79
N ILE A 34 -4.95 -4.21 -13.47
CA ILE A 34 -3.60 -3.62 -13.39
C ILE A 34 -3.60 -2.22 -14.01
N THR A 35 -4.16 -2.10 -15.22
CA THR A 35 -4.22 -0.84 -15.96
C THR A 35 -5.14 0.16 -15.26
N GLY A 36 -6.32 -0.28 -14.82
CA GLY A 36 -7.27 0.55 -14.08
C GLY A 36 -6.66 1.10 -12.78
N ALA A 37 -5.93 0.27 -12.03
CA ALA A 37 -5.21 0.71 -10.84
C ALA A 37 -4.12 1.75 -11.20
N ALA A 38 -3.33 1.50 -12.25
CA ALA A 38 -2.28 2.43 -12.68
C ALA A 38 -2.82 3.81 -13.10
N LEU A 39 -3.88 3.83 -13.91
CA LEU A 39 -4.52 5.08 -14.35
C LEU A 39 -5.12 5.85 -13.17
N SER A 40 -5.72 5.15 -12.21
CA SER A 40 -6.33 5.76 -11.02
C SER A 40 -5.32 6.45 -10.11
N ARG A 41 -4.04 6.05 -10.13
CA ARG A 41 -2.96 6.65 -9.31
C ARG A 41 -2.44 7.98 -9.85
N LEU A 42 -2.55 8.21 -11.16
CA LEU A 42 -1.96 9.37 -11.84
C LEU A 42 -2.27 10.72 -11.18
N PRO A 43 -3.50 11.01 -10.73
CA PRO A 43 -3.82 12.31 -10.11
C PRO A 43 -3.05 12.57 -8.80
N GLY A 44 -2.69 11.52 -8.07
CA GLY A 44 -1.96 11.61 -6.80
C GLY A 44 -0.44 11.51 -6.93
N ASP A 45 0.09 11.00 -8.06
CA ASP A 45 1.53 10.82 -8.25
C ASP A 45 2.31 12.14 -8.25
N ALA A 46 1.71 13.22 -8.75
CA ALA A 46 2.31 14.56 -8.69
C ALA A 46 2.54 15.01 -7.23
N VAL A 47 1.58 14.69 -6.35
CA VAL A 47 1.64 15.03 -4.93
C VAL A 47 2.80 14.29 -4.25
N LEU A 48 2.99 13.00 -4.55
CA LEU A 48 4.12 12.23 -4.03
C LEU A 48 5.47 12.76 -4.53
N ARG A 49 5.54 13.22 -5.78
CA ARG A 49 6.76 13.86 -6.30
C ARG A 49 7.08 15.14 -5.54
N ASP A 50 6.09 15.97 -5.26
CA ASP A 50 6.28 17.20 -4.49
C ASP A 50 6.68 16.92 -3.03
N LEU A 51 6.06 15.92 -2.38
CA LEU A 51 6.47 15.48 -1.04
C LEU A 51 7.92 14.97 -1.00
N ARG A 52 8.35 14.21 -2.02
CA ARG A 52 9.75 13.72 -2.11
C ARG A 52 10.75 14.84 -2.38
N ALA A 53 10.31 15.93 -3.02
CA ALA A 53 11.09 17.12 -3.26
C ALA A 53 11.04 18.12 -2.08
N ASP A 54 10.51 17.70 -0.93
CA ASP A 54 10.37 18.51 0.29
C ASP A 54 9.58 19.82 0.07
N LYS A 55 8.65 19.80 -0.89
CA LYS A 55 7.76 20.93 -1.14
C LYS A 55 6.58 20.91 -0.20
N ALA A 56 6.12 22.09 0.21
CA ALA A 56 4.89 22.24 0.96
C ALA A 56 3.69 21.79 0.12
N VAL A 57 2.96 20.79 0.62
CA VAL A 57 1.74 20.27 0.01
C VAL A 57 0.53 20.69 0.86
N GLY A 58 -0.51 21.21 0.22
CA GLY A 58 -1.75 21.63 0.89
C GLY A 58 -2.78 20.52 1.08
N VAL A 59 -3.79 20.76 1.92
CA VAL A 59 -4.89 19.81 2.24
C VAL A 59 -5.57 19.26 0.99
N ARG A 60 -5.89 20.12 0.01
CA ARG A 60 -6.54 19.69 -1.25
C ARG A 60 -5.70 18.69 -2.04
N ALA A 61 -4.37 18.84 -2.02
CA ALA A 61 -3.48 17.92 -2.72
C ALA A 61 -3.35 16.58 -1.97
N LEU A 62 -3.32 16.60 -0.63
CA LEU A 62 -3.36 15.38 0.18
C LEU A 62 -4.68 14.62 -0.01
N ASN A 63 -5.83 15.30 -0.07
CA ASN A 63 -7.11 14.65 -0.38
C ASN A 63 -7.11 14.04 -1.78
N ARG A 64 -6.54 14.72 -2.78
CA ARG A 64 -6.38 14.14 -4.13
C ARG A 64 -5.53 12.87 -4.13
N LEU A 65 -4.46 12.85 -3.34
CA LEU A 65 -3.65 11.65 -3.15
C LEU A 65 -4.51 10.52 -2.54
N ILE A 66 -5.27 10.81 -1.48
CA ILE A 66 -6.17 9.83 -0.85
C ILE A 66 -7.17 9.27 -1.86
N ASP A 67 -7.89 10.14 -2.56
CA ASP A 67 -8.91 9.74 -3.54
C ASP A 67 -8.31 8.85 -4.64
N SER A 68 -7.11 9.20 -5.13
CA SER A 68 -6.42 8.43 -6.17
C SER A 68 -6.02 7.03 -5.71
N ARG A 69 -5.55 6.87 -4.46
CA ARG A 69 -5.15 5.57 -3.91
C ARG A 69 -6.34 4.71 -3.56
N GLN A 70 -7.40 5.30 -3.02
CA GLN A 70 -8.65 4.58 -2.78
C GLN A 70 -9.27 4.10 -4.09
N MET A 71 -9.27 4.93 -5.13
CA MET A 71 -9.75 4.51 -6.46
C MET A 71 -8.89 3.40 -7.04
N ALA A 72 -7.56 3.49 -6.93
CA ALA A 72 -6.66 2.42 -7.36
C ALA A 72 -6.94 1.10 -6.62
N GLY A 73 -7.19 1.17 -5.31
CA GLY A 73 -7.54 0.01 -4.48
C GLY A 73 -8.82 -0.69 -4.91
N ARG A 74 -9.80 0.02 -5.50
CA ARG A 74 -11.02 -0.59 -6.07
C ARG A 74 -10.72 -1.50 -7.27
N TRP A 75 -9.62 -1.23 -7.98
CA TRP A 75 -9.16 -2.09 -9.08
C TRP A 75 -8.27 -3.22 -8.58
N ARG A 76 -7.32 -2.89 -7.71
CA ARG A 76 -6.36 -3.84 -7.14
C ARG A 76 -5.74 -3.25 -5.88
N GLU A 77 -5.79 -3.99 -4.78
CA GLU A 77 -5.06 -3.63 -3.57
C GLU A 77 -3.54 -3.76 -3.78
N ASP A 78 -2.80 -2.75 -3.33
CA ASP A 78 -1.34 -2.70 -3.41
C ASP A 78 -0.79 -2.15 -2.08
N PRO A 79 0.09 -2.89 -1.37
CA PRO A 79 0.64 -2.43 -0.09
C PRO A 79 1.34 -1.06 -0.19
N ARG A 80 1.87 -0.70 -1.35
CA ARG A 80 2.49 0.62 -1.56
C ARG A 80 1.46 1.75 -1.48
N ASP A 81 0.29 1.56 -2.07
CA ASP A 81 -0.79 2.56 -2.04
C ASP A 81 -1.32 2.77 -0.61
N LEU A 82 -1.35 1.71 0.21
CA LEU A 82 -1.70 1.81 1.63
C LEU A 82 -0.65 2.62 2.40
N GLY A 83 0.64 2.45 2.09
CA GLY A 83 1.70 3.27 2.65
C GLY A 83 1.57 4.76 2.32
N ASP A 84 1.18 5.08 1.08
CA ASP A 84 0.92 6.45 0.63
C ASP A 84 -0.32 7.05 1.32
N LEU A 85 -1.38 6.26 1.52
CA LEU A 85 -2.58 6.66 2.28
C LEU A 85 -2.23 7.00 3.74
N VAL A 86 -1.48 6.14 4.41
CA VAL A 86 -1.06 6.37 5.81
C VAL A 86 -0.26 7.66 5.93
N LEU A 87 0.67 7.91 4.99
CA LEU A 87 1.42 9.16 4.94
C LEU A 87 0.48 10.36 4.76
N ALA A 88 -0.46 10.29 3.82
CA ALA A 88 -1.39 11.38 3.57
C ALA A 88 -2.26 11.71 4.80
N TYR A 89 -2.77 10.68 5.48
CA TYR A 89 -3.56 10.84 6.71
C TYR A 89 -2.75 11.44 7.85
N LEU A 90 -1.50 10.99 8.06
CA LEU A 90 -0.60 11.57 9.06
C LEU A 90 -0.34 13.06 8.79
N LEU A 91 -0.04 13.42 7.53
CA LEU A 91 0.21 14.81 7.14
C LEU A 91 -1.03 15.71 7.23
N LEU A 92 -2.24 15.14 7.17
CA LEU A 92 -3.49 15.86 7.43
C LEU A 92 -3.74 16.02 8.93
N ALA A 93 -3.45 14.99 9.73
CA ALA A 93 -3.58 15.03 11.17
C ALA A 93 -2.62 16.04 11.83
N GLU A 94 -1.45 16.26 11.26
CA GLU A 94 -0.46 17.25 11.74
C GLU A 94 -0.87 18.71 11.45
N ARG A 95 -1.95 18.95 10.70
CA ARG A 95 -2.39 20.32 10.40
C ARG A 95 -3.01 20.98 11.63
N PRO A 96 -2.91 22.32 11.77
CA PRO A 96 -3.52 23.05 12.88
C PRO A 96 -5.05 22.83 13.03
N ALA A 97 -5.73 22.47 11.94
CA ALA A 97 -7.15 22.10 11.92
C ALA A 97 -7.34 20.60 11.64
N GLY A 98 -6.35 19.76 11.95
CA GLY A 98 -6.34 18.33 11.67
C GLY A 98 -7.42 17.61 12.46
N ASP A 99 -8.30 16.89 11.76
CA ASP A 99 -9.33 16.05 12.36
C ASP A 99 -8.69 14.76 12.95
N PRO A 100 -8.93 14.42 14.23
CA PRO A 100 -8.55 13.14 14.81
C PRO A 100 -8.99 11.92 13.98
N ALA A 101 -10.05 12.05 13.17
CA ALA A 101 -10.49 11.01 12.25
C ALA A 101 -9.39 10.57 11.26
N HIS A 102 -8.46 11.46 10.90
CA HIS A 102 -7.33 11.09 10.04
C HIS A 102 -6.37 10.13 10.73
N LEU A 103 -6.13 10.27 12.04
CA LEU A 103 -5.31 9.32 12.79
C LEU A 103 -5.98 7.95 12.89
N LEU A 104 -7.30 7.92 13.10
CA LEU A 104 -8.08 6.67 13.09
C LEU A 104 -8.03 5.99 11.71
N ALA A 105 -8.18 6.75 10.62
CA ALA A 105 -8.04 6.24 9.27
C ALA A 105 -6.62 5.71 8.99
N ALA A 106 -5.58 6.39 9.48
CA ALA A 106 -4.21 5.92 9.40
C ALA A 106 -4.03 4.59 10.14
N GLU A 107 -4.57 4.45 11.36
CA GLU A 107 -4.46 3.21 12.16
C GLU A 107 -5.13 2.04 11.44
N GLN A 108 -6.34 2.25 10.91
CA GLN A 108 -7.08 1.24 10.16
C GLN A 108 -6.32 0.82 8.89
N THR A 109 -5.83 1.80 8.13
CA THR A 109 -5.14 1.56 6.85
C THR A 109 -3.82 0.81 7.05
N VAL A 110 -2.99 1.23 8.01
CA VAL A 110 -1.72 0.56 8.28
C VAL A 110 -1.94 -0.84 8.86
N THR A 111 -2.99 -1.03 9.66
CA THR A 111 -3.34 -2.36 10.19
C THR A 111 -3.77 -3.29 9.05
N ALA A 112 -4.58 -2.82 8.10
CA ALA A 112 -4.97 -3.59 6.92
C ALA A 112 -3.74 -3.94 6.07
N ALA A 113 -2.83 -2.99 5.85
CA ALA A 113 -1.58 -3.22 5.11
C ALA A 113 -0.72 -4.30 5.75
N LEU A 114 -0.57 -4.27 7.08
CA LEU A 114 0.24 -5.24 7.82
C LEU A 114 -0.38 -6.64 7.87
N ARG A 115 -1.71 -6.77 7.71
CA ARG A 115 -2.33 -8.09 7.52
C ARG A 115 -1.93 -8.72 6.19
N ALA A 116 -1.82 -7.91 5.14
CA ALA A 116 -1.40 -8.36 3.81
C ALA A 116 0.13 -8.56 3.71
N ALA A 117 0.91 -7.71 4.39
CA ALA A 117 2.36 -7.71 4.38
C ALA A 117 2.94 -7.59 5.81
N PRO A 118 2.91 -8.68 6.61
CA PRO A 118 3.34 -8.64 8.01
C PRO A 118 4.85 -8.44 8.18
N ALA A 119 5.65 -8.66 7.13
CA ALA A 119 7.10 -8.44 7.14
C ALA A 119 7.50 -7.02 6.69
N ASP A 120 6.64 -6.01 6.91
CA ASP A 120 6.95 -4.61 6.61
C ASP A 120 7.36 -3.82 7.88
N PRO A 121 8.67 -3.59 8.09
CA PRO A 121 9.16 -2.86 9.26
C PRO A 121 8.78 -1.38 9.26
N TYR A 122 8.56 -0.78 8.08
CA TYR A 122 8.09 0.60 7.98
C TYR A 122 6.62 0.71 8.37
N GLY A 123 5.78 -0.23 7.93
CA GLY A 123 4.38 -0.37 8.34
C GLY A 123 4.24 -0.48 9.86
N TRP A 124 5.03 -1.35 10.50
CA TRP A 124 5.02 -1.49 11.96
C TRP A 124 5.47 -0.22 12.69
N THR A 125 6.49 0.47 12.16
CA THR A 125 6.95 1.75 12.74
C THR A 125 5.89 2.84 12.62
N ARG A 126 5.20 2.92 11.47
CA ARG A 126 4.06 3.84 11.28
C ARG A 126 2.90 3.52 12.20
N LEU A 127 2.58 2.24 12.39
CA LEU A 127 1.54 1.82 13.34
C LEU A 127 1.87 2.26 14.78
N ALA A 128 3.13 2.11 15.20
CA ALA A 128 3.57 2.60 16.51
C ALA A 128 3.42 4.12 16.64
N LEU A 129 3.82 4.89 15.63
CA LEU A 129 3.67 6.35 15.58
C LEU A 129 2.20 6.77 15.68
N VAL A 130 1.33 6.19 14.86
CA VAL A 130 -0.11 6.47 14.85
C VAL A 130 -0.75 6.15 16.20
N ARG A 131 -0.43 4.98 16.78
CA ARG A 131 -0.94 4.57 18.09
C ARG A 131 -0.50 5.50 19.20
N TRP A 132 0.74 6.00 19.15
CA TRP A 132 1.22 7.01 20.08
C TRP A 132 0.43 8.32 19.95
N GLN A 133 0.24 8.83 18.73
CA GLN A 133 -0.53 10.06 18.49
C GLN A 133 -2.00 9.93 18.91
N LEU A 134 -2.59 8.73 18.79
CA LEU A 134 -3.93 8.40 19.27
C LEU A 134 -4.03 8.19 20.80
N GLY A 135 -2.91 8.24 21.53
CA GLY A 135 -2.91 7.95 22.97
C GLY A 135 -3.29 6.51 23.30
N ARG A 136 -3.03 5.55 22.40
CA ARG A 136 -3.29 4.13 22.65
C ARG A 136 -2.39 3.59 23.78
N PRO A 137 -2.78 2.47 24.43
CA PRO A 137 -1.98 1.89 25.51
C PRO A 137 -0.53 1.63 25.11
N ALA A 138 0.41 1.91 26.02
CA ALA A 138 1.85 1.79 25.79
C ALA A 138 2.28 0.37 25.35
N GLU A 139 1.58 -0.66 25.81
CA GLU A 139 1.79 -2.05 25.38
C GLU A 139 1.55 -2.22 23.88
N SER A 140 0.46 -1.65 23.35
CA SER A 140 0.12 -1.74 21.92
C SER A 140 1.14 -1.03 21.01
N ILE A 141 1.71 0.07 21.50
CA ILE A 141 2.77 0.84 20.81
C ILE A 141 4.06 0.01 20.78
N ARG A 142 4.42 -0.57 21.92
CA ARG A 142 5.61 -1.41 22.09
C ARG A 142 5.54 -2.70 21.28
N ALA A 143 4.38 -3.35 21.22
CA ALA A 143 4.17 -4.51 20.38
C ALA A 143 4.45 -4.18 18.90
N ALA A 144 3.97 -3.03 18.42
CA ALA A 144 4.26 -2.57 17.06
C ALA A 144 5.76 -2.25 16.86
N LEU A 145 6.43 -1.59 17.82
CA LEU A 145 7.87 -1.34 17.75
C LEU A 145 8.70 -2.63 17.75
N ASN A 146 8.34 -3.60 18.58
CA ASN A 146 9.02 -4.90 18.61
C ASN A 146 8.87 -5.61 17.27
N ALA A 147 7.66 -5.64 16.70
CA ALA A 147 7.43 -6.19 15.36
C ALA A 147 8.26 -5.46 14.29
N ALA A 148 8.39 -4.13 14.37
CA ALA A 148 9.21 -3.34 13.46
C ALA A 148 10.71 -3.71 13.53
N CYS A 149 11.24 -3.95 14.73
CA CYS A 149 12.62 -4.37 14.93
C CYS A 149 12.86 -5.79 14.41
N THR A 150 11.94 -6.73 14.69
CA THR A 150 12.06 -8.13 14.28
C THR A 150 12.01 -8.26 12.75
N THR A 151 11.18 -7.46 12.07
CA THR A 151 10.96 -7.55 10.62
C THR A 151 11.94 -6.73 9.78
N GLY A 152 12.71 -5.81 10.39
CA GLY A 152 13.60 -4.91 9.66
C GLY A 152 14.87 -4.51 10.39
N PRO A 153 15.74 -5.46 10.79
CA PRO A 153 16.90 -5.19 11.64
C PRO A 153 18.00 -4.32 10.98
N ASN A 154 17.96 -4.05 9.68
CA ASN A 154 19.13 -3.58 8.91
C ASN A 154 19.01 -2.19 8.26
N SER A 155 17.94 -1.41 8.45
CA SER A 155 17.85 -0.07 7.84
C SER A 155 18.31 1.05 8.79
N THR A 156 19.41 1.73 8.46
CA THR A 156 20.02 2.78 9.31
C THR A 156 19.06 3.94 9.62
N ARG A 157 18.29 4.39 8.62
CA ARG A 157 17.28 5.46 8.80
C ARG A 157 16.16 5.03 9.76
N LEU A 158 15.71 3.79 9.68
CA LEU A 158 14.62 3.29 10.54
C LEU A 158 15.09 3.09 11.96
N LYS A 159 16.33 2.63 12.17
CA LYS A 159 16.93 2.47 13.50
C LYS A 159 16.86 3.75 14.32
N ALA A 160 17.18 4.91 13.72
CA ALA A 160 17.12 6.19 14.42
C ALA A 160 15.69 6.53 14.89
N ILE A 161 14.69 6.32 14.02
CA ILE A 161 13.28 6.58 14.36
C ILE A 161 12.80 5.60 15.44
N GLN A 162 13.11 4.31 15.29
CA GLN A 162 12.77 3.27 16.26
C GLN A 162 13.41 3.54 17.62
N GLN A 163 14.68 3.97 17.65
CA GLN A 163 15.38 4.35 18.89
C GLN A 163 14.71 5.55 19.57
N ALA A 164 14.37 6.60 18.80
CA ALA A 164 13.68 7.78 19.33
C ALA A 164 12.32 7.42 19.94
N LEU A 165 11.54 6.55 19.29
CA LEU A 165 10.26 6.08 19.80
C LEU A 165 10.43 5.15 21.03
N ARG A 166 11.41 4.25 21.00
CA ARG A 166 11.68 3.32 22.10
C ARG A 166 12.18 4.02 23.36
N ALA A 167 12.93 5.11 23.23
CA ALA A 167 13.32 5.94 24.37
C ALA A 167 12.12 6.52 25.13
N LYS A 168 11.00 6.79 24.42
CA LYS A 168 9.74 7.22 25.03
C LYS A 168 8.93 6.05 25.62
N PHE A 169 9.13 4.84 25.11
CA PHE A 169 8.41 3.62 25.51
C PHE A 169 9.39 2.48 25.83
N PRO A 170 10.19 2.59 26.91
CA PRO A 170 11.17 1.58 27.26
C PRO A 170 10.49 0.25 27.57
N ALA A 171 11.19 -0.87 27.30
CA ALA A 171 10.76 -2.20 27.71
C ALA A 171 10.47 -2.21 29.23
N ALA A 172 9.50 -3.03 29.65
CA ALA A 172 9.23 -3.20 31.07
C ALA A 172 10.41 -4.02 31.56
N PRO A 173 10.95 -3.75 32.77
CA PRO A 173 11.94 -4.65 33.34
C PRO A 173 11.33 -6.05 33.35
N ASP A 174 12.06 -7.02 32.81
CA ASP A 174 11.68 -8.43 32.86
C ASP A 174 11.53 -8.78 34.35
N GLY A 175 10.29 -9.07 34.76
CA GLY A 175 9.92 -9.46 36.12
C GLY A 175 9.91 -10.96 36.29
#